data_AF-A0A9N8KBB8-F1
#
_entry.id   AF-A0A9N8KBB8-F1
#
_cell.length_a   1.000
_cell.length_b   1.000
_cell.length_c   1.000
_cell.angle_alpha   90.00
_cell.angle_beta   90.00
_cell.angle_gamma   90.00
#
_symmetry.space_group_name_H-M   'P 1'
#
loop_
_entity.id
_entity.type
_entity.pdbx_description
1 polymer ?
#
loop_
_entity_poly.entity_id
_entity_poly.type
_entity_poly.pdbx_seq_one_letter_code
_entity_poly.pdbx_strand_id
1 'polypeptide(L)'
;MEVPILTTQPLFANGEPTGRGLIAFGMDGYIIPMGPASVMKIPKLDATILPDGSLEPDKDNAWKVDGLEIEKEVYRRLHGVIGLASCLNISTNGLELEYYRNGDLEDFVKNNPAPAWTQRLDWIMQVVDFVAACHDRKVLWFDIALRNILLADDWTIRAIDFANSTAAPLDADLDVTDWDGYTSKVELLHVANVIYSISRWEKFQTDCVYEEEWPSADTFPDIRDLVLGQIISQAWQRQYSNILELRHTLRSSQDEEGEP
;
A
#
# COMPACT_ATOMS: atom_id res chain seq x y z
N MET A 1 41.65 -11.81 3.87
CA MET A 1 40.56 -10.94 3.38
C MET A 1 39.61 -10.78 4.54
N GLU A 2 39.57 -9.60 5.15
CA GLU A 2 38.55 -9.27 6.14
C GLU A 2 37.19 -9.24 5.43
N VAL A 3 36.21 -9.89 6.03
CA VAL A 3 34.83 -9.89 5.56
C VAL A 3 34.27 -8.49 5.84
N PRO A 4 33.67 -7.79 4.85
CA PRO A 4 33.06 -6.49 5.11
C PRO A 4 32.01 -6.61 6.21
N ILE A 5 32.09 -5.76 7.23
CA ILE A 5 31.08 -5.68 8.28
C ILE A 5 29.94 -4.81 7.73
N LEU A 6 28.80 -5.42 7.44
CA LEU A 6 27.56 -4.68 7.15
C LEU A 6 27.07 -4.04 8.45
N THR A 7 27.02 -2.72 8.52
CA THR A 7 26.35 -2.03 9.63
C THR A 7 24.85 -2.06 9.37
N THR A 8 24.06 -2.45 10.37
CA THR A 8 22.60 -2.46 10.32
C THR A 8 21.98 -1.21 10.95
N GLN A 9 22.78 -0.18 11.20
CA GLN A 9 22.32 1.02 11.89
C GLN A 9 21.54 1.92 10.92
N PRO A 10 20.28 2.29 11.22
CA PRO A 10 19.53 3.22 10.38
C PRO A 10 20.21 4.60 10.34
N LEU A 11 20.46 5.10 9.13
CA LEU A 11 21.04 6.42 8.86
C LEU A 11 19.97 7.31 8.21
N PHE A 12 19.97 8.59 8.54
CA PHE A 12 19.23 9.57 7.75
C PHE A 12 19.82 9.70 6.34
N ALA A 13 19.07 10.29 5.40
CA ALA A 13 19.53 10.47 4.01
C ALA A 13 20.84 11.28 3.88
N ASN A 14 21.18 12.08 4.89
CA ASN A 14 22.45 12.82 4.97
C ASN A 14 23.61 11.99 5.57
N GLY A 15 23.41 10.70 5.86
CA GLY A 15 24.41 9.79 6.41
C GLY A 15 24.56 9.82 7.93
N GLU A 16 23.86 10.70 8.64
CA GLU A 16 23.94 10.79 10.10
C GLU A 16 23.21 9.60 10.76
N PRO A 17 23.79 8.98 11.81
CA PRO A 17 23.10 7.95 12.58
C PRO A 17 21.82 8.48 13.21
N THR A 18 20.73 7.72 13.10
CA THR A 18 19.44 8.14 13.67
C THR A 18 19.47 8.22 15.19
N GLY A 19 20.29 7.38 15.85
CA GLY A 19 20.38 7.28 17.31
C GLY A 19 19.09 6.76 17.99
N ARG A 20 18.14 6.23 17.22
CA ARG A 20 16.81 5.81 17.68
C ARG A 20 16.59 4.31 17.44
N GLY A 21 15.68 3.72 18.22
CA GLY A 21 15.21 2.34 17.99
C GLY A 21 14.47 2.22 16.66
N LEU A 22 14.34 1.00 16.13
CA LEU A 22 13.65 0.71 14.88
C LEU A 22 12.26 0.13 15.19
N ILE A 23 11.20 0.68 14.59
CA ILE A 23 9.84 0.14 14.74
C ILE A 23 9.62 -1.00 13.75
N ALA A 24 9.92 -0.74 12.48
CA ALA A 24 9.76 -1.68 11.38
C ALA A 24 10.76 -1.37 10.26
N PHE A 25 10.98 -2.32 9.38
CA PHE A 25 11.76 -2.12 8.17
C PHE A 25 11.17 -2.92 7.01
N GLY A 26 11.09 -2.27 5.86
CA GLY A 26 10.70 -2.90 4.60
C GLY A 26 11.90 -3.20 3.72
N MET A 27 11.61 -3.40 2.44
CA MET A 27 12.62 -3.56 1.40
C MET A 27 13.34 -2.23 1.10
N ASP A 28 12.58 -1.14 1.11
CA ASP A 28 12.95 0.20 0.63
C ASP A 28 13.22 1.21 1.77
N GLY A 29 12.64 1.00 2.95
CA GLY A 29 12.71 1.98 4.03
C GLY A 29 12.80 1.43 5.45
N TYR A 30 13.28 2.29 6.35
CA TYR A 30 13.20 2.14 7.80
C TYR A 30 12.07 3.00 8.35
N ILE A 31 11.35 2.48 9.34
CA ILE A 31 10.36 3.23 10.13
C ILE A 31 10.96 3.50 11.51
N ILE A 32 11.27 4.77 11.79
CA ILE A 32 11.86 5.21 13.05
C ILE A 32 10.83 5.99 13.89
N PRO A 33 10.81 5.83 15.22
CA PRO A 33 9.94 6.60 16.10
C PRO A 33 10.40 8.06 16.13
N MET A 34 9.48 8.99 15.88
CA MET A 34 9.72 10.43 16.04
C MET A 34 9.29 10.95 17.41
N GLY A 35 8.30 10.29 18.02
CA GLY A 35 7.77 10.51 19.35
C GLY A 35 6.73 9.42 19.69
N PRO A 36 5.85 9.64 20.67
CA PRO A 36 4.81 8.67 21.03
C PRO A 36 3.69 8.54 19.98
N ALA A 37 3.56 9.52 19.07
CA ALA A 37 2.43 9.62 18.14
C ALA A 37 2.85 9.81 16.67
N SER A 38 4.15 9.78 16.38
CA SER A 38 4.63 9.91 15.00
C SER A 38 5.83 9.01 14.72
N VAL A 39 5.93 8.61 13.45
CA VAL A 39 7.01 7.81 12.89
C VAL A 39 7.57 8.51 11.66
N MET A 40 8.82 8.23 11.33
CA MET A 40 9.42 8.71 10.09
C MET A 40 9.84 7.52 9.23
N LYS A 41 9.37 7.51 7.97
CA LYS A 41 9.90 6.64 6.93
C LYS A 41 11.12 7.32 6.32
N ILE A 42 12.25 6.63 6.35
CA ILE A 42 13.52 7.03 5.73
C ILE A 42 14.00 5.91 4.81
N PRO A 43 14.81 6.19 3.77
CA PRO A 43 15.26 5.14 2.86
C PRO A 43 16.24 4.21 3.57
N LYS A 44 16.18 2.92 3.26
CA LYS A 44 17.10 1.91 3.79
C LYS A 44 18.39 1.90 2.97
N LEU A 45 19.28 2.83 3.25
CA LEU A 45 20.53 2.96 2.51
C LEU A 45 21.58 1.94 3.01
N ASP A 46 22.15 1.19 2.08
CA ASP A 46 23.23 0.23 2.34
C ASP A 46 24.59 0.83 1.95
N ALA A 47 25.65 0.48 2.67
CA ALA A 47 27.01 0.91 2.35
C ALA A 47 28.04 -0.14 2.77
N THR A 48 29.13 -0.23 2.01
CA THR A 48 30.30 -1.04 2.37
C THR A 48 31.28 -0.18 3.16
N ILE A 49 31.75 -0.68 4.31
CA ILE A 49 32.85 -0.04 5.04
C ILE A 49 34.17 -0.42 4.34
N LEU A 50 34.91 0.58 3.88
CA LEU A 50 36.24 0.42 3.27
C LEU A 50 37.33 0.27 4.35
N PRO A 51 38.51 -0.29 4.01
CA PRO A 51 39.61 -0.49 4.96
C PRO A 51 40.10 0.77 5.67
N ASP A 52 39.88 1.95 5.09
CA ASP A 52 40.21 3.26 5.67
C ASP A 52 39.09 3.83 6.58
N GLY A 53 38.00 3.07 6.77
CA GLY A 53 36.83 3.46 7.56
C GLY A 53 35.83 4.35 6.83
N SER A 54 36.07 4.70 5.57
CA SER A 54 35.09 5.42 4.75
C SER A 54 33.93 4.50 4.33
N LEU A 55 32.80 5.10 3.97
CA LEU A 55 31.61 4.39 3.51
C LEU A 55 31.48 4.53 1.98
N GLU A 56 31.40 3.41 1.28
CA GLU A 56 31.04 3.34 -0.13
C GLU A 56 29.55 3.00 -0.25
N PRO A 57 28.68 3.92 -0.72
CA PRO A 57 27.25 3.66 -0.86
C PRO A 57 26.98 2.54 -1.86
N ASP A 58 26.01 1.68 -1.56
CA ASP A 58 25.53 0.70 -2.52
C ASP A 58 24.85 1.40 -3.70
N LYS A 59 25.10 0.90 -4.92
CA LYS A 59 24.49 1.40 -6.15
C LYS A 59 22.95 1.29 -6.12
N ASP A 60 22.43 0.29 -5.40
CA ASP A 60 21.01 0.03 -5.24
C ASP A 60 20.34 1.03 -4.28
N ASN A 61 21.08 1.96 -3.69
CA ASN A 61 20.49 3.04 -2.91
C ASN A 61 19.67 4.02 -3.77
N ALA A 62 20.02 4.18 -5.05
CA ALA A 62 19.36 5.14 -5.93
C ALA A 62 17.87 4.87 -6.06
N TRP A 63 17.47 3.61 -6.31
CA TRP A 63 16.05 3.26 -6.47
C TRP A 63 15.25 3.45 -5.18
N LYS A 64 15.87 3.27 -4.00
CA LYS A 64 15.22 3.49 -2.69
C LYS A 64 14.97 4.97 -2.43
N VAL A 65 15.89 5.82 -2.87
CA VAL A 65 15.74 7.29 -2.79
C VAL A 65 14.66 7.74 -3.78
N ASP A 66 14.69 7.23 -5.02
CA ASP A 66 13.69 7.56 -6.04
C ASP A 66 12.28 7.16 -5.60
N GLY A 67 12.11 5.95 -5.05
CA GLY A 67 10.85 5.47 -4.49
C GLY A 67 10.32 6.37 -3.36
N LEU A 68 11.19 6.84 -2.47
CA LEU A 68 10.80 7.80 -1.43
C LEU A 68 10.35 9.15 -2.02
N GLU A 69 11.00 9.65 -3.07
CA GLU A 69 10.59 10.91 -3.72
C GLU A 69 9.24 10.76 -4.45
N ILE A 70 8.99 9.61 -5.07
CA ILE A 70 7.67 9.25 -5.61
C ILE A 70 6.62 9.28 -4.50
N GLU A 71 6.88 8.61 -3.38
CA GLU A 71 5.96 8.57 -2.26
C GLU A 71 5.67 9.97 -1.70
N LYS A 72 6.69 10.82 -1.57
CA LYS A 72 6.51 12.23 -1.16
C LYS A 72 5.60 12.99 -2.12
N GLU A 73 5.75 12.80 -3.43
CA GLU A 73 4.89 13.44 -4.42
C GLU A 73 3.44 12.94 -4.33
N VAL A 74 3.24 11.64 -4.11
CA VAL A 74 1.91 11.07 -3.90
C VAL A 74 1.24 11.66 -2.65
N TYR A 75 1.96 11.78 -1.53
CA TYR A 75 1.42 12.44 -0.32
C TYR A 75 1.04 13.91 -0.57
N ARG A 76 1.80 14.64 -1.40
CA ARG A 76 1.41 16.01 -1.79
C ARG A 76 0.15 16.01 -2.64
N ARG A 77 0.05 15.10 -3.61
CA ARG A 77 -1.07 15.02 -4.56
C ARG A 77 -2.38 14.56 -3.91
N LEU A 78 -2.28 13.65 -2.95
CA LEU A 78 -3.40 13.09 -2.19
C LEU A 78 -3.69 13.84 -0.90
N HIS A 79 -3.05 15.00 -0.66
CA HIS A 79 -3.30 15.77 0.55
C HIS A 79 -4.81 16.04 0.74
N GLY A 80 -5.31 15.70 1.94
CA GLY A 80 -6.71 15.85 2.33
C GLY A 80 -7.66 14.74 1.84
N VAL A 81 -7.16 13.71 1.13
CA VAL A 81 -7.97 12.55 0.73
C VAL A 81 -8.23 11.68 1.97
N ILE A 82 -9.52 11.37 2.21
CA ILE A 82 -9.94 10.47 3.28
C ILE A 82 -9.38 9.08 3.03
N GLY A 83 -8.81 8.46 4.07
CA GLY A 83 -8.17 7.16 3.96
C GLY A 83 -6.67 7.23 3.72
N LEU A 84 -6.08 8.39 3.43
CA LEU A 84 -4.62 8.55 3.43
C LEU A 84 -4.10 8.63 4.88
N ALA A 85 -2.97 7.98 5.17
CA ALA A 85 -2.27 8.21 6.43
C ALA A 85 -1.90 9.69 6.62
N SER A 86 -2.04 10.19 7.84
CA SER A 86 -1.77 11.59 8.16
C SER A 86 -0.27 11.88 8.02
N CYS A 87 0.09 12.68 7.01
CA CYS A 87 1.46 13.16 6.83
C CYS A 87 1.66 14.46 7.59
N LEU A 88 2.52 14.40 8.61
CA LEU A 88 2.81 15.51 9.52
C LEU A 88 3.91 16.43 8.95
N ASN A 89 4.87 15.84 8.24
CA ASN A 89 5.98 16.58 7.64
C ASN A 89 6.60 15.82 6.45
N ILE A 90 6.94 16.57 5.40
CA ILE A 90 7.72 16.09 4.25
C ILE A 90 9.06 16.79 4.28
N SER A 91 10.14 16.04 4.52
CA SER A 91 11.50 16.58 4.60
C SER A 91 12.40 16.01 3.51
N THR A 92 13.63 16.52 3.41
CA THR A 92 14.67 15.90 2.57
C THR A 92 14.98 14.47 3.04
N ASN A 93 14.93 14.21 4.34
CA ASN A 93 15.34 12.93 4.92
C ASN A 93 14.27 11.84 4.85
N GLY A 94 13.00 12.21 4.72
CA GLY A 94 11.91 11.26 4.86
C GLY A 94 10.52 11.89 5.02
N LEU A 95 9.57 11.01 5.26
CA LEU A 95 8.15 11.31 5.49
C LEU A 95 7.83 11.04 6.97
N GLU A 96 7.42 12.08 7.69
CA GLU A 96 6.87 11.92 9.03
C GLU A 96 5.36 11.70 8.95
N LEU A 97 4.90 10.58 9.49
CA LEU A 97 3.51 10.14 9.51
C LEU A 97 3.03 10.00 10.95
N GLU A 98 1.72 10.12 11.15
CA GLU A 98 1.08 9.71 12.39
C GLU A 98 1.30 8.21 12.65
N TYR A 99 1.48 7.85 13.93
CA TYR A 99 1.61 6.46 14.35
C TYR A 99 0.24 5.83 14.63
N TYR A 100 -0.05 4.72 13.94
CA TYR A 100 -1.31 3.98 14.10
C TYR A 100 -1.10 2.71 14.92
N ARG A 101 -1.56 2.73 16.18
CA ARG A 101 -1.30 1.67 17.17
C ARG A 101 -1.96 0.32 16.88
N ASN A 102 -3.04 0.32 16.10
CA ASN A 102 -3.76 -0.92 15.76
C ASN A 102 -3.04 -1.72 14.66
N GLY A 103 -1.98 -1.16 14.06
CA GLY A 103 -1.19 -1.82 13.03
C GLY A 103 -1.92 -1.92 11.69
N ASP A 104 -1.37 -2.74 10.80
CA ASP A 104 -1.92 -3.03 9.49
C ASP A 104 -2.99 -4.14 9.52
N LEU A 105 -3.82 -4.18 8.48
CA LEU A 105 -4.87 -5.17 8.33
C LEU A 105 -4.34 -6.60 8.17
N GLU A 106 -3.11 -6.82 7.68
CA GLU A 106 -2.58 -8.17 7.50
C GLU A 106 -2.33 -8.83 8.85
N ASP A 107 -1.59 -8.15 9.73
CA ASP A 107 -1.37 -8.59 11.09
C ASP A 107 -2.67 -8.59 11.90
N PHE A 108 -3.58 -7.64 11.65
CA PHE A 108 -4.87 -7.60 12.34
C PHE A 108 -5.72 -8.83 11.99
N VAL A 109 -5.85 -9.19 10.71
CA VAL A 109 -6.59 -10.38 10.25
C VAL A 109 -5.99 -11.66 10.83
N LYS A 110 -4.65 -11.76 10.86
CA LYS A 110 -3.94 -12.94 11.37
C LYS A 110 -4.15 -13.18 12.86
N ASN A 111 -4.21 -12.11 13.65
CA ASN A 111 -4.13 -12.20 15.11
C ASN A 111 -5.49 -12.01 15.82
N ASN A 112 -6.56 -11.65 15.10
CA ASN A 112 -7.86 -11.37 15.68
C ASN A 112 -8.97 -12.21 15.01
N PRO A 113 -10.04 -12.56 15.74
CA PRO A 113 -11.23 -13.15 15.13
C PRO A 113 -11.89 -12.16 14.17
N ALA A 114 -12.63 -12.69 13.19
CA ALA A 114 -13.37 -11.87 12.23
C ALA A 114 -14.37 -10.97 12.97
N PRO A 115 -14.33 -9.64 12.75
CA PRO A 115 -15.35 -8.75 13.27
C PRO A 115 -16.67 -8.94 12.50
N ALA A 116 -17.72 -8.23 12.96
CA ALA A 116 -19.01 -8.23 12.30
C ALA A 116 -18.87 -7.89 10.80
N TRP A 117 -19.73 -8.51 9.98
CA TRP A 117 -19.71 -8.27 8.52
C TRP A 117 -19.80 -6.79 8.17
N THR A 118 -20.60 -6.02 8.90
CA THR A 118 -20.74 -4.57 8.71
C THR A 118 -19.42 -3.80 8.82
N GLN A 119 -18.56 -4.15 9.77
CA GLN A 119 -17.24 -3.51 9.91
C GLN A 119 -16.29 -3.93 8.78
N ARG A 120 -16.35 -5.20 8.38
CA ARG A 120 -15.53 -5.73 7.27
C ARG A 120 -15.91 -5.07 5.95
N LEU A 121 -17.21 -4.93 5.70
CA LEU A 121 -17.75 -4.22 4.56
C LEU A 121 -17.38 -2.73 4.58
N ASP A 122 -17.43 -2.07 5.74
CA ASP A 122 -17.00 -0.68 5.89
C ASP A 122 -15.52 -0.49 5.50
N TRP A 123 -14.62 -1.38 5.92
CA TRP A 123 -13.23 -1.35 5.46
C TRP A 123 -13.08 -1.57 3.97
N ILE A 124 -13.82 -2.53 3.39
CA ILE A 124 -13.83 -2.79 1.95
C ILE A 124 -14.28 -1.54 1.18
N MET A 125 -15.35 -0.89 1.63
CA MET A 125 -15.87 0.35 1.04
C MET A 125 -14.84 1.47 1.11
N GLN A 126 -14.19 1.67 2.26
CA GLN A 126 -13.16 2.70 2.42
C GLN A 126 -11.94 2.45 1.51
N VAL A 127 -11.51 1.20 1.31
CA VAL A 127 -10.42 0.86 0.38
C VAL A 127 -10.81 1.22 -1.05
N VAL A 128 -12.00 0.81 -1.50
CA VAL A 128 -12.48 1.10 -2.86
C VAL A 128 -12.66 2.61 -3.07
N ASP A 129 -13.20 3.32 -2.09
CA ASP A 129 -13.36 4.77 -2.13
C ASP A 129 -12.01 5.50 -2.15
N PHE A 130 -11.01 5.01 -1.40
CA PHE A 130 -9.67 5.56 -1.41
C PHE A 130 -8.99 5.38 -2.78
N VAL A 131 -9.04 4.18 -3.37
CA VAL A 131 -8.47 3.93 -4.71
C VAL A 131 -9.17 4.78 -5.77
N ALA A 132 -10.48 4.94 -5.69
CA ALA A 132 -11.22 5.85 -6.56
C ALA A 132 -10.76 7.32 -6.40
N ALA A 133 -10.46 7.77 -5.19
CA ALA A 133 -9.92 9.10 -4.94
C ALA A 133 -8.47 9.25 -5.45
N CYS A 134 -7.65 8.19 -5.37
CA CYS A 134 -6.33 8.16 -6.00
C CYS A 134 -6.45 8.37 -7.52
N HIS A 135 -7.34 7.62 -8.17
CA HIS A 135 -7.55 7.71 -9.62
C HIS A 135 -8.05 9.10 -10.04
N ASP A 136 -8.97 9.71 -9.28
CA ASP A 136 -9.43 11.10 -9.49
C ASP A 136 -8.27 12.10 -9.43
N ARG A 137 -7.29 11.85 -8.56
CA ARG A 137 -6.05 12.63 -8.41
C ARG A 137 -4.91 12.18 -9.33
N LYS A 138 -5.19 11.31 -10.32
CA LYS A 138 -4.19 10.77 -11.25
C LYS A 138 -3.04 10.05 -10.57
N VAL A 139 -3.36 9.29 -9.53
CA VAL A 139 -2.42 8.40 -8.83
C VAL A 139 -2.88 6.96 -8.98
N LEU A 140 -1.95 6.09 -9.40
CA LEU A 140 -2.08 4.64 -9.32
C LEU A 140 -1.23 4.20 -8.11
N TRP A 141 -1.84 3.52 -7.13
CA TRP A 141 -1.19 3.10 -5.88
C TRP A 141 -0.30 1.86 -6.09
N PHE A 142 -0.76 0.90 -6.87
CA PHE A 142 -0.12 -0.38 -7.22
C PHE A 142 0.15 -1.34 -6.07
N ASP A 143 0.79 -0.94 -4.98
CA ASP A 143 1.07 -1.87 -3.87
C ASP A 143 -0.13 -2.00 -2.90
N ILE A 144 -1.30 -2.29 -3.46
CA ILE A 144 -2.56 -2.45 -2.72
C ILE A 144 -2.56 -3.81 -2.04
N ALA A 145 -2.24 -3.84 -0.76
CA ALA A 145 -2.22 -5.04 0.06
C ALA A 145 -2.60 -4.75 1.51
N LEU A 146 -3.05 -5.76 2.26
CA LEU A 146 -3.47 -5.59 3.65
C LEU A 146 -2.37 -4.98 4.55
N ARG A 147 -1.11 -5.35 4.31
CA ARG A 147 0.06 -4.79 5.05
C ARG A 147 0.24 -3.28 4.87
N ASN A 148 -0.32 -2.70 3.81
CA ASN A 148 -0.22 -1.28 3.48
C ASN A 148 -1.51 -0.52 3.85
N ILE A 149 -2.42 -1.15 4.60
CA ILE A 149 -3.67 -0.56 5.09
C ILE A 149 -3.67 -0.61 6.61
N LEU A 150 -3.36 0.51 7.26
CA LEU A 150 -3.37 0.66 8.71
C LEU A 150 -4.78 0.92 9.26
N LEU A 151 -4.98 0.60 10.53
CA LEU A 151 -6.20 0.91 11.27
C LEU A 151 -6.00 2.08 12.23
N ALA A 152 -6.82 3.12 12.10
CA ALA A 152 -6.89 4.23 13.04
C ALA A 152 -7.69 3.86 14.30
N ASP A 153 -7.65 4.74 15.31
CA ASP A 153 -8.33 4.54 16.60
C ASP A 153 -9.86 4.51 16.50
N ASP A 154 -10.41 5.12 15.47
CA ASP A 154 -11.82 5.14 15.12
C ASP A 154 -12.22 3.95 14.21
N TRP A 155 -11.32 2.98 14.02
CA TRP A 155 -11.49 1.81 13.14
C TRP A 155 -11.66 2.15 11.66
N THR A 156 -11.22 3.34 11.22
CA THR A 156 -11.14 3.66 9.79
C THR A 156 -9.77 3.33 9.20
N ILE A 157 -9.69 3.13 7.88
CA ILE A 157 -8.46 2.71 7.21
C ILE A 157 -7.51 3.87 6.93
N ARG A 158 -6.21 3.61 6.92
CA ARG A 158 -5.14 4.55 6.56
C ARG A 158 -4.14 3.87 5.63
N ALA A 159 -4.24 4.18 4.35
CA ALA A 159 -3.33 3.74 3.31
C ALA A 159 -1.95 4.37 3.49
N ILE A 160 -0.93 3.53 3.37
CA ILE A 160 0.49 3.88 3.42
C ILE A 160 1.21 3.26 2.22
N ASP A 161 2.51 3.55 2.13
CA ASP A 161 3.46 2.94 1.21
C ASP A 161 3.12 3.17 -0.27
N PHE A 162 3.57 4.31 -0.78
CA PHE A 162 3.39 4.72 -2.17
C PHE A 162 4.71 4.76 -2.94
N ALA A 163 5.74 4.05 -2.48
CA ALA A 163 7.06 4.07 -3.11
C ALA A 163 7.04 3.48 -4.55
N ASN A 164 6.12 2.54 -4.80
CA ASN A 164 5.90 1.93 -6.13
C ASN A 164 4.72 2.55 -6.89
N SER A 165 4.15 3.65 -6.40
CA SER A 165 3.00 4.29 -7.04
C SER A 165 3.41 5.15 -8.23
N THR A 166 2.44 5.48 -9.08
CA THR A 166 2.64 6.41 -10.20
C THR A 166 1.77 7.64 -10.03
N ALA A 167 2.41 8.80 -9.96
CA ALA A 167 1.76 10.11 -9.97
C ALA A 167 1.70 10.65 -11.42
N ALA A 168 0.72 10.17 -12.19
CA ALA A 168 0.55 10.47 -13.61
C ALA A 168 0.27 11.96 -13.90
N PRO A 169 0.52 12.45 -15.14
CA PRO A 169 0.08 13.77 -15.58
C PRO A 169 -1.41 13.99 -15.34
N LEU A 170 -1.80 15.24 -15.06
CA LEU A 170 -3.19 15.57 -14.67
C LEU A 170 -4.20 15.32 -15.80
N ASP A 171 -3.76 15.34 -17.05
CA ASP A 171 -4.54 15.07 -18.26
C ASP A 171 -4.50 13.60 -18.69
N ALA A 172 -3.79 12.74 -17.97
CA ALA A 172 -3.71 11.32 -18.28
C ALA A 172 -5.07 10.62 -18.11
N ASP A 173 -5.35 9.72 -19.04
CA ASP A 173 -6.47 8.79 -18.95
C ASP A 173 -5.99 7.45 -18.38
N LEU A 174 -6.23 7.24 -17.09
CA LEU A 174 -5.77 6.05 -16.36
C LEU A 174 -6.45 4.75 -16.84
N ASP A 175 -7.56 4.84 -17.55
CA ASP A 175 -8.30 3.67 -18.03
C ASP A 175 -7.62 3.02 -19.25
N VAL A 176 -6.79 3.78 -19.97
CA VAL A 176 -6.12 3.32 -21.20
C VAL A 176 -4.59 3.46 -21.17
N THR A 177 -4.04 4.19 -20.19
CA THR A 177 -2.60 4.42 -20.12
C THR A 177 -1.89 3.25 -19.46
N ASP A 178 -0.88 2.74 -20.15
CA ASP A 178 0.06 1.75 -19.66
C ASP A 178 1.35 2.46 -19.19
N TRP A 179 1.71 2.30 -17.92
CA TRP A 179 2.89 2.91 -17.31
C TRP A 179 4.04 1.91 -17.12
N ASP A 180 4.38 1.14 -18.16
CA ASP A 180 5.40 0.06 -18.13
C ASP A 180 4.87 -1.24 -17.50
N GLY A 181 3.70 -1.69 -17.99
CA GLY A 181 2.91 -2.82 -17.49
C GLY A 181 2.02 -2.51 -16.29
N TYR A 182 2.12 -1.27 -15.79
CA TYR A 182 1.42 -0.74 -14.64
C TYR A 182 0.09 -0.09 -15.06
N THR A 183 -1.00 -0.86 -14.97
CA THR A 183 -2.33 -0.43 -15.44
C THR A 183 -3.36 -0.41 -14.32
N SER A 184 -4.43 0.36 -14.53
CA SER A 184 -5.58 0.38 -13.62
C SER A 184 -6.25 -1.01 -13.48
N LYS A 185 -6.10 -1.91 -14.45
CA LYS A 185 -6.61 -3.28 -14.37
C LYS A 185 -5.82 -4.14 -13.38
N VAL A 186 -4.50 -4.00 -13.34
CA VAL A 186 -3.67 -4.67 -12.33
C VAL A 186 -4.06 -4.17 -10.92
N GLU A 187 -4.33 -2.88 -10.77
CA GLU A 187 -4.86 -2.37 -9.49
C GLU A 187 -6.21 -2.96 -9.12
N LEU A 188 -7.13 -3.16 -10.07
CA LEU A 188 -8.41 -3.81 -9.79
C LEU A 188 -8.26 -5.26 -9.32
N LEU A 189 -7.25 -5.99 -9.81
CA LEU A 189 -6.87 -7.30 -9.29
C LEU A 189 -6.44 -7.21 -7.83
N HIS A 190 -5.56 -6.27 -7.49
CA HIS A 190 -5.08 -6.09 -6.12
C HIS A 190 -6.18 -5.63 -5.16
N VAL A 191 -7.07 -4.73 -5.60
CA VAL A 191 -8.29 -4.37 -4.87
C VAL A 191 -9.14 -5.60 -4.62
N ALA A 192 -9.39 -6.44 -5.63
CA ALA A 192 -10.17 -7.66 -5.47
C ALA A 192 -9.54 -8.64 -4.47
N ASN A 193 -8.21 -8.75 -4.43
CA ASN A 193 -7.50 -9.55 -3.44
C ASN A 193 -7.74 -9.03 -2.01
N VAL A 194 -7.71 -7.70 -1.81
CA VAL A 194 -8.04 -7.09 -0.51
C VAL A 194 -9.50 -7.32 -0.14
N ILE A 195 -10.44 -7.16 -1.09
CA ILE A 195 -11.87 -7.45 -0.87
C ILE A 195 -12.05 -8.91 -0.45
N TYR A 196 -11.41 -9.85 -1.16
CA TYR A 196 -11.41 -11.26 -0.81
C TYR A 196 -10.88 -11.48 0.61
N SER A 197 -9.70 -10.93 0.93
CA SER A 197 -9.06 -11.19 2.21
C SER A 197 -9.87 -10.69 3.40
N ILE A 198 -10.47 -9.50 3.29
CA ILE A 198 -11.35 -8.98 4.33
C ILE A 198 -12.65 -9.80 4.37
N SER A 199 -13.18 -10.22 3.22
CA SER A 199 -14.43 -10.99 3.14
C SER A 199 -14.30 -12.38 3.76
N ARG A 200 -13.20 -13.07 3.45
CA ARG A 200 -12.86 -14.38 3.99
C ARG A 200 -12.33 -14.31 5.42
N TRP A 201 -11.76 -13.16 5.78
CA TRP A 201 -10.93 -12.98 6.97
C TRP A 201 -9.67 -13.85 6.93
N GLU A 202 -8.96 -13.84 5.79
CA GLU A 202 -7.76 -14.62 5.52
C GLU A 202 -6.86 -13.90 4.52
N LYS A 203 -5.55 -13.84 4.76
CA LYS A 203 -4.60 -13.21 3.84
C LYS A 203 -4.59 -13.95 2.49
N PHE A 204 -4.74 -13.19 1.41
CA PHE A 204 -4.56 -13.63 0.04
C PHE A 204 -3.97 -12.49 -0.79
N GLN A 205 -2.99 -12.82 -1.62
CA GLN A 205 -2.39 -11.88 -2.56
C GLN A 205 -1.81 -12.67 -3.73
N THR A 206 -2.04 -12.17 -4.94
CA THR A 206 -1.42 -12.67 -6.16
C THR A 206 -0.06 -12.01 -6.37
N ASP A 207 0.90 -12.77 -6.87
CA ASP A 207 2.20 -12.27 -7.33
C ASP A 207 2.09 -11.87 -8.81
N CYS A 208 1.32 -10.80 -9.07
CA CYS A 208 1.04 -10.29 -10.41
C CYS A 208 1.43 -8.83 -10.43
N VAL A 209 2.55 -8.49 -11.07
CA VAL A 209 3.02 -7.10 -11.17
C VAL A 209 2.54 -6.49 -12.49
N TYR A 210 2.48 -7.30 -13.55
CA TYR A 210 2.09 -6.87 -14.89
C TYR A 210 0.88 -7.64 -15.42
N GLU A 211 0.14 -7.06 -16.38
CA GLU A 211 -1.04 -7.73 -16.97
C GLU A 211 -0.70 -9.07 -17.66
N GLU A 212 0.53 -9.23 -18.17
CA GLU A 212 1.01 -10.48 -18.79
C GLU A 212 1.15 -11.62 -17.78
N GLU A 213 1.29 -11.29 -16.49
CA GLU A 213 1.43 -12.21 -15.37
C GLU A 213 0.08 -12.58 -14.75
N TRP A 214 -1.03 -12.18 -15.40
CA TRP A 214 -2.37 -12.37 -14.85
C TRP A 214 -2.59 -13.82 -14.40
N PRO A 215 -2.99 -14.04 -13.13
CA PRO A 215 -3.07 -15.39 -12.58
C PRO A 215 -4.10 -16.25 -13.34
N SER A 216 -3.79 -17.54 -13.49
CA SER A 216 -4.75 -18.48 -14.07
C SER A 216 -5.91 -18.71 -13.11
N ALA A 217 -7.10 -18.97 -13.67
CA ALA A 217 -8.35 -19.02 -12.89
C ALA A 217 -8.33 -20.06 -11.74
N ASP A 218 -7.53 -21.11 -11.86
CA ASP A 218 -7.33 -22.18 -10.88
C ASP A 218 -6.42 -21.80 -9.70
N THR A 219 -5.71 -20.67 -9.78
CA THR A 219 -4.88 -20.15 -8.68
C THR A 219 -5.69 -19.34 -7.66
N PHE A 220 -6.87 -18.86 -8.07
CA PHE A 220 -7.75 -18.09 -7.19
C PHE A 220 -8.47 -19.01 -6.19
N PRO A 221 -8.63 -18.57 -4.93
CA PRO A 221 -9.30 -19.35 -3.91
C PRO A 221 -10.82 -19.39 -4.15
N ASP A 222 -11.49 -20.31 -3.44
CA ASP A 222 -12.94 -20.45 -3.54
C ASP A 222 -13.66 -19.23 -2.94
N ILE A 223 -14.69 -18.77 -3.65
CA ILE A 223 -15.50 -17.57 -3.35
C ILE A 223 -17.00 -17.87 -3.34
N ARG A 224 -17.42 -19.12 -3.54
CA ARG A 224 -18.84 -19.49 -3.68
C ARG A 224 -19.68 -19.21 -2.44
N ASP A 225 -19.05 -19.17 -1.27
CA ASP A 225 -19.69 -18.91 0.01
C ASP A 225 -19.53 -17.46 0.49
N LEU A 226 -18.85 -16.61 -0.28
CA LEU A 226 -18.65 -15.20 0.06
C LEU A 226 -19.80 -14.34 -0.45
N VAL A 227 -20.28 -13.43 0.39
CA VAL A 227 -21.30 -12.41 0.06
C VAL A 227 -20.89 -11.61 -1.19
N LEU A 228 -19.63 -11.15 -1.23
CA LEU A 228 -19.08 -10.39 -2.37
C LEU A 228 -18.43 -11.28 -3.44
N GLY A 229 -18.71 -12.59 -3.44
CA GLY A 229 -18.07 -13.56 -4.32
C GLY A 229 -18.23 -13.21 -5.81
N GLN A 230 -19.41 -12.75 -6.22
CA GLN A 230 -19.64 -12.34 -7.61
C GLN A 230 -18.78 -11.13 -8.01
N ILE A 231 -18.69 -10.11 -7.15
CA ILE A 231 -17.88 -8.90 -7.41
C ILE A 231 -16.40 -9.26 -7.52
N ILE A 232 -15.90 -10.09 -6.59
CA ILE A 232 -14.53 -10.59 -6.61
C ILE A 232 -14.25 -11.36 -7.91
N SER A 233 -15.18 -12.26 -8.30
CA SER A 233 -15.06 -13.05 -9.53
C SER A 233 -14.98 -12.18 -10.78
N GLN A 234 -15.80 -11.14 -10.87
CA GLN A 234 -15.83 -10.21 -12.00
C GLN A 234 -14.52 -9.44 -12.12
N ALA A 235 -13.97 -8.97 -10.99
CA ALA A 235 -12.68 -8.29 -10.98
C ALA A 235 -11.52 -9.21 -11.41
N TRP A 236 -11.44 -10.43 -10.87
CA TRP A 236 -10.43 -11.43 -11.28
C TRP A 236 -10.55 -11.86 -12.75
N GLN A 237 -11.72 -11.71 -13.35
CA GLN A 237 -11.98 -11.96 -14.77
C GLN A 237 -11.84 -10.73 -15.66
N ARG A 238 -11.34 -9.59 -15.14
CA ARG A 238 -11.15 -8.33 -15.88
C ARG A 238 -12.46 -7.77 -16.46
N GLN A 239 -13.57 -7.95 -15.75
CA GLN A 239 -14.88 -7.48 -16.21
C GLN A 239 -15.20 -6.03 -15.80
N TYR A 240 -14.40 -5.42 -14.93
CA TYR A 240 -14.50 -4.00 -14.62
C TYR A 240 -13.50 -3.21 -15.45
N SER A 241 -13.97 -2.12 -16.04
CA SER A 241 -13.16 -1.22 -16.87
C SER A 241 -12.33 -0.28 -16.01
N ASN A 242 -12.86 0.14 -14.86
CA ASN A 242 -12.20 1.02 -13.90
C ASN A 242 -12.77 0.85 -12.48
N ILE A 243 -12.15 1.52 -11.50
CA ILE A 243 -12.55 1.44 -10.09
C ILE A 243 -13.94 2.02 -9.82
N LEU A 244 -14.41 2.96 -10.65
CA LEU A 244 -15.73 3.56 -10.48
C LEU A 244 -16.84 2.56 -10.79
N GLU A 245 -16.63 1.70 -11.79
CA GLU A 245 -17.55 0.61 -12.13
C GLU A 245 -17.62 -0.42 -10.99
N LEU A 246 -16.47 -0.88 -10.48
CA LEU A 246 -16.41 -1.79 -9.32
C LEU A 246 -17.10 -1.16 -8.11
N ARG A 247 -16.80 0.11 -7.81
CA ARG A 247 -17.41 0.85 -6.70
C ARG A 247 -18.93 0.95 -6.84
N HIS A 248 -19.43 1.19 -8.05
CA HIS A 248 -20.85 1.25 -8.30
C HIS A 248 -21.52 -0.09 -8.02
N THR A 249 -20.99 -1.19 -8.57
CA THR A 249 -21.53 -2.54 -8.33
C THR A 249 -21.49 -2.92 -6.85
N LEU A 250 -20.41 -2.60 -6.15
CA LEU A 250 -20.28 -2.85 -4.70
C LEU A 250 -21.33 -2.10 -3.87
N ARG A 251 -21.67 -0.87 -4.25
CA ARG A 251 -22.71 -0.08 -3.56
C ARG A 251 -24.12 -0.60 -3.88
N SER A 252 -24.40 -0.91 -5.14
CA SER A 252 -25.71 -1.42 -5.55
C SER A 252 -26.04 -2.78 -4.91
N SER A 253 -25.04 -3.64 -4.67
CA SER A 253 -25.27 -4.91 -3.99
C SER A 253 -25.67 -4.75 -2.51
N GLN A 254 -25.45 -3.58 -1.90
CA GLN A 254 -25.87 -3.30 -0.52
C GLN A 254 -27.33 -2.90 -0.44
N ASP A 255 -27.82 -2.17 -1.46
CA ASP A 255 -29.22 -1.74 -1.51
C ASP A 255 -30.16 -2.94 -1.72
N GLU A 256 -29.73 -3.96 -2.47
CA GLU A 256 -30.49 -5.19 -2.70
C GLU A 256 -30.56 -6.11 -1.46
N GLU A 257 -29.59 -6.07 -0.55
CA GLU A 257 -29.63 -6.81 0.73
C GLU A 257 -30.46 -6.09 1.81
N GLY A 258 -30.81 -4.82 1.58
CA GLY A 258 -31.59 -3.97 2.48
C GLY A 258 -33.11 -3.97 2.26
N GLU A 259 -33.61 -4.62 1.19
CA GLU A 259 -35.05 -4.75 0.95
C GLU A 259 -35.63 -6.02 1.62
N PRO A 260 -36.61 -5.88 2.55
CA PRO A 260 -37.22 -7.01 3.28
C PRO A 260 -38.21 -7.84 2.45
#